data_AF-A0A7X7NZT5-F1
#
_entry.id   AF-A0A7X7NZT5-F1
#
_cell.length_a   1.000
_cell.length_b   1.000
_cell.length_c   1.000
_cell.angle_alpha   90.00
_cell.angle_beta   90.00
_cell.angle_gamma   90.00
#
_symmetry.space_group_name_H-M   'P 1'
#
loop_
_entity.id
_entity.type
_entity.pdbx_description
1 polymer ?
#
loop_
_entity_poly.entity_id
_entity_poly.type
_entity_poly.pdbx_seq_one_letter_code
_entity_poly.pdbx_strand_id
1 'polypeptide(L)'
;MGYFLYKLDFTTALHIGSDNSGSSLDNTQMTIHSDTLFSALCFQAVKRGGLDQLVHSFAKGQLCISDALPYYKEELYLPKPILFVSQSKPEGEPGLKKKFKALQYIPLSLFDNYLKGIKGDDTIDPELLKHDFGQMTIQTRVAIKGQEQPLPYHVAAWRFADHCGLYLIVRYENQQALQLFGS
;
A
#
# COMPACT_ATOMS: atom_id res chain seq x y z
N MET A 1 0.91 -21.48 -12.63
CA MET A 1 1.17 -20.32 -11.74
C MET A 1 1.32 -19.07 -12.60
N GLY A 2 0.61 -18.01 -12.26
CA GLY A 2 0.71 -16.71 -12.92
C GLY A 2 0.53 -15.56 -11.93
N TYR A 3 0.72 -14.35 -12.43
CA TYR A 3 0.53 -13.10 -11.69
C TYR A 3 -0.38 -12.17 -12.49
N PHE A 4 -1.28 -11.48 -11.81
CA PHE A 4 -2.01 -10.34 -12.35
C PHE A 4 -1.69 -9.10 -11.54
N LEU A 5 -1.63 -7.96 -12.25
CA LEU A 5 -1.50 -6.66 -11.65
C LEU A 5 -2.81 -5.90 -11.86
N TYR A 6 -3.41 -5.46 -10.77
CA TYR A 6 -4.63 -4.65 -10.80
C TYR A 6 -4.27 -3.22 -10.37
N LYS A 7 -4.51 -2.24 -11.23
CA LYS A 7 -4.42 -0.82 -10.88
C LYS A 7 -5.79 -0.34 -10.37
N LEU A 8 -5.75 0.42 -9.29
CA LEU A 8 -6.89 1.05 -8.64
C LEU A 8 -6.74 2.56 -8.80
N ASP A 9 -7.62 3.14 -9.61
CA ASP A 9 -7.78 4.58 -9.81
C ASP A 9 -8.87 5.11 -8.88
N PHE A 10 -8.52 6.05 -8.00
CA PHE A 10 -9.47 6.60 -7.03
C PHE A 10 -9.97 7.97 -7.50
N THR A 11 -11.27 8.09 -7.75
CA THR A 11 -11.90 9.37 -8.14
C THR A 11 -12.13 10.29 -6.94
N THR A 12 -12.15 9.75 -5.72
CA THR A 12 -12.39 10.44 -4.45
C THR A 12 -11.26 10.21 -3.46
N ALA A 13 -11.18 11.04 -2.41
CA ALA A 13 -10.29 10.72 -1.28
C ALA A 13 -10.78 9.45 -0.57
N LEU A 14 -9.85 8.63 -0.08
CA LEU A 14 -10.13 7.35 0.57
C LEU A 14 -9.71 7.40 2.04
N HIS A 15 -10.60 7.02 2.95
CA HIS A 15 -10.19 6.75 4.32
C HIS A 15 -9.61 5.34 4.39
N ILE A 16 -8.34 5.24 4.78
CA ILE A 16 -7.66 3.97 5.01
C ILE A 16 -7.20 3.96 6.47
N GLY A 17 -7.71 3.02 7.26
CA GLY A 17 -7.36 2.91 8.67
C GLY A 17 -5.84 2.80 8.85
N SER A 18 -5.30 3.53 9.83
CA SER A 18 -3.85 3.54 10.11
C SER A 18 -3.44 2.44 11.07
N ASP A 19 -2.17 2.05 11.03
CA ASP A 19 -1.57 0.98 11.85
C ASP A 19 -1.46 1.30 13.34
N ASN A 20 -1.77 2.55 13.73
CA ASN A 20 -1.75 2.96 15.13
C ASN A 20 -2.94 2.35 15.88
N SER A 21 -2.68 1.88 17.11
CA SER A 21 -3.60 1.12 17.98
C SER A 21 -4.83 1.90 18.51
N GLY A 22 -5.24 2.98 17.85
CA GLY A 22 -6.45 3.71 18.13
C GLY A 22 -7.38 3.71 16.92
N SER A 23 -8.66 3.40 17.14
CA SER A 23 -9.74 3.48 16.15
C SER A 23 -10.09 4.93 15.82
N SER A 24 -9.10 5.75 15.50
CA SER A 24 -9.29 7.18 15.27
C SER A 24 -9.61 7.44 13.81
N LEU A 25 -10.75 8.10 13.58
CA LEU A 25 -11.17 8.52 12.24
C LEU A 25 -10.35 9.72 11.74
N ASP A 26 -9.60 10.39 12.62
CA ASP A 26 -8.81 11.58 12.30
C ASP A 26 -7.43 11.29 11.70
N ASN A 27 -7.11 10.01 11.47
CA ASN A 27 -5.89 9.58 10.80
C ASN A 27 -6.18 8.71 9.58
N THR A 28 -5.23 8.64 8.66
CA THR A 28 -5.30 7.78 7.47
C THR A 28 -3.89 7.38 7.04
N GLN A 29 -3.80 6.37 6.18
CA GLN A 29 -2.57 6.07 5.44
C GLN A 29 -2.81 6.09 3.92
N MET A 30 -1.72 5.95 3.16
CA MET A 30 -1.75 5.94 1.69
C MET A 30 -2.04 4.56 1.12
N THR A 31 -1.42 3.50 1.65
CA THR A 31 -1.51 2.13 1.14
C THR A 31 -2.52 1.30 1.91
N ILE A 32 -3.07 0.27 1.28
CA ILE A 32 -3.99 -0.67 1.90
C ILE A 32 -3.25 -1.99 2.15
N HIS A 33 -3.23 -2.45 3.40
CA HIS A 33 -2.63 -3.72 3.75
C HIS A 33 -3.41 -4.90 3.16
N SER A 34 -2.68 -5.98 2.87
CA SER A 34 -3.22 -7.21 2.31
C SER A 34 -4.31 -7.86 3.19
N ASP A 35 -4.25 -7.70 4.51
CA ASP A 35 -5.28 -8.20 5.44
C ASP A 35 -6.63 -7.47 5.29
N THR A 36 -6.60 -6.16 5.05
CA THR A 36 -7.76 -5.31 4.81
C THR A 36 -8.38 -5.65 3.46
N LEU A 37 -7.56 -5.84 2.42
CA LEU A 37 -8.01 -6.33 1.11
C LEU A 37 -8.62 -7.72 1.22
N PHE A 38 -7.97 -8.65 1.93
CA PHE A 38 -8.48 -9.99 2.17
C PHE A 38 -9.83 -9.97 2.91
N SER A 39 -9.97 -9.13 3.93
CA SER A 39 -11.23 -8.95 4.66
C SER A 39 -12.34 -8.44 3.74
N ALA A 40 -12.04 -7.48 2.86
CA ALA A 40 -13.00 -6.99 1.87
C ALA A 40 -13.41 -8.09 0.87
N LEU A 41 -12.46 -8.91 0.41
CA LEU A 41 -12.74 -10.05 -0.48
C LEU A 41 -13.63 -11.09 0.20
N CYS A 42 -13.35 -11.44 1.46
CA CYS A 42 -14.19 -12.32 2.27
C CYS A 42 -15.62 -11.79 2.36
N PHE A 43 -15.80 -10.49 2.62
CA PHE A 43 -17.14 -9.89 2.67
C PHE A 43 -17.89 -9.99 1.34
N GLN A 44 -17.19 -9.85 0.20
CA GLN A 44 -17.82 -10.06 -1.11
C GLN A 44 -18.11 -11.53 -1.39
N ALA A 45 -17.24 -12.45 -0.97
CA ALA A 45 -17.41 -13.88 -1.15
C ALA A 45 -18.61 -14.42 -0.36
N VAL A 46 -18.88 -13.87 0.84
CA VAL A 46 -20.08 -14.22 1.64
C VAL A 46 -21.36 -14.01 0.83
N LYS A 47 -21.46 -12.88 0.11
CA LYS A 47 -22.67 -12.56 -0.69
C LYS A 47 -22.93 -13.57 -1.82
N ARG A 48 -21.93 -14.36 -2.18
CA ARG A 48 -21.96 -15.32 -3.29
C ARG A 48 -21.88 -16.78 -2.82
N GLY A 49 -21.83 -17.01 -1.50
CA GLY A 49 -21.64 -18.35 -0.93
C GLY A 49 -20.24 -18.94 -1.17
N GLY A 50 -19.24 -18.11 -1.51
CA GLY A 50 -17.90 -18.55 -1.91
C GLY A 50 -16.83 -18.41 -0.81
N LEU A 51 -17.19 -18.03 0.42
CA LEU A 51 -16.23 -17.71 1.49
C LEU A 51 -15.27 -18.87 1.77
N ASP A 52 -15.78 -20.08 2.00
CA ASP A 52 -14.95 -21.23 2.37
C ASP A 52 -13.95 -21.59 1.26
N GLN A 53 -14.37 -21.49 0.00
CA GLN A 53 -13.49 -21.76 -1.14
C GLN A 53 -12.38 -20.71 -1.25
N LEU A 54 -12.71 -19.43 -1.06
CA LEU A 54 -11.73 -18.34 -1.06
C LEU A 54 -10.70 -18.55 0.06
N VAL A 55 -11.16 -18.71 1.30
CA VAL A 55 -10.28 -18.88 2.47
C VAL A 55 -9.37 -20.09 2.32
N HIS A 56 -9.91 -21.22 1.86
CA HIS A 56 -9.13 -22.43 1.61
C HIS A 56 -8.08 -22.24 0.52
N SER A 57 -8.42 -21.49 -0.54
CA SER A 57 -7.50 -21.17 -1.63
C SER A 57 -6.31 -20.34 -1.13
N PHE A 58 -6.55 -19.32 -0.30
CA PHE A 58 -5.50 -18.54 0.34
C PHE A 58 -4.67 -19.37 1.34
N ALA A 59 -5.33 -20.19 2.17
CA ALA A 59 -4.65 -21.02 3.17
C ALA A 59 -3.72 -22.08 2.53
N LYS A 60 -4.10 -22.62 1.37
CA LYS A 60 -3.26 -23.52 0.57
C LYS A 60 -2.22 -22.79 -0.29
N GLY A 61 -2.19 -21.46 -0.22
CA GLY A 61 -1.35 -20.61 -1.04
C GLY A 61 -1.75 -20.58 -2.51
N GLN A 62 -2.85 -21.21 -2.95
CA GLN A 62 -3.27 -21.20 -4.35
C GLN A 62 -3.60 -19.78 -4.86
N LEU A 63 -3.98 -18.90 -3.93
CA LEU A 63 -4.01 -17.45 -4.10
C LEU A 63 -3.08 -16.79 -3.09
N CYS A 64 -2.37 -15.75 -3.55
CA CYS A 64 -1.66 -14.82 -2.67
C CYS A 64 -1.83 -13.40 -3.20
N ILE A 65 -1.90 -12.43 -2.31
CA ILE A 65 -1.99 -11.01 -2.68
C ILE A 65 -0.89 -10.21 -1.99
N SER A 66 -0.40 -9.18 -2.66
CA SER A 66 0.43 -8.15 -2.02
C SER A 66 -0.45 -7.13 -1.29
N ASP A 67 0.19 -6.27 -0.50
CA ASP A 67 -0.39 -4.98 -0.15
C ASP A 67 -0.68 -4.16 -1.43
N ALA A 68 -1.58 -3.19 -1.32
CA ALA A 68 -1.82 -2.21 -2.39
C ALA A 68 -0.73 -1.13 -2.34
N LEU A 69 0.16 -1.14 -3.33
CA LEU A 69 1.37 -0.33 -3.43
C LEU A 69 1.15 0.87 -4.37
N PRO A 70 1.88 1.98 -4.20
CA PRO A 70 1.65 3.17 -5.02
C PRO A 70 2.20 3.01 -6.44
N TYR A 71 1.56 3.68 -7.40
CA TYR A 71 2.10 3.88 -8.75
C TYR A 71 1.91 5.33 -9.20
N TYR A 72 2.70 5.74 -10.20
CA TYR A 72 2.53 6.99 -10.93
C TYR A 72 2.60 6.71 -12.43
N LYS A 73 1.49 6.96 -13.14
CA LYS A 73 1.30 6.57 -14.55
C LYS A 73 1.61 5.07 -14.75
N GLU A 74 2.70 4.74 -15.44
CA GLU A 74 3.15 3.37 -15.68
C GLU A 74 4.27 2.93 -14.73
N GLU A 75 4.86 3.84 -13.95
CA GLU A 75 5.90 3.50 -12.98
C GLU A 75 5.27 2.91 -11.72
N LEU A 76 5.70 1.71 -11.37
CA LEU A 76 5.29 1.01 -10.16
C LEU A 76 6.32 1.28 -9.07
N TYR A 77 5.88 1.38 -7.81
CA TYR A 77 6.78 1.60 -6.69
C TYR A 77 6.71 0.43 -5.72
N LEU A 78 7.88 -0.12 -5.40
CA LEU A 78 8.03 -1.20 -4.44
C LEU A 78 8.36 -0.65 -3.05
N PRO A 79 7.92 -1.33 -1.97
CA PRO A 79 8.29 -0.94 -0.62
C PRO A 79 9.81 -1.03 -0.47
N LYS A 80 10.38 -0.07 0.25
CA LYS A 80 11.80 -0.06 0.55
C LYS A 80 12.17 -1.32 1.35
N PRO A 81 13.06 -2.19 0.83
CA PRO A 81 13.43 -3.41 1.53
C PRO A 81 14.20 -3.10 2.82
N ILE A 82 13.87 -3.81 3.89
CA ILE A 82 14.62 -3.77 5.15
C ILE A 82 15.78 -4.77 5.01
N LEU A 83 16.97 -4.25 4.67
CA LEU A 83 18.17 -5.07 4.48
C LEU A 83 19.13 -4.87 5.65
N PHE A 84 19.66 -5.97 6.19
CA PHE A 84 20.77 -5.91 7.12
C PHE A 84 22.07 -5.74 6.32
N VAL A 85 22.63 -4.53 6.34
CA VAL A 85 23.91 -4.23 5.70
C VAL A 85 24.99 -4.33 6.77
N SER A 86 25.93 -5.26 6.61
CA SER A 86 27.10 -5.33 7.51
C SER A 86 27.83 -3.98 7.47
N GLN A 87 28.23 -3.46 8.64
CA GLN A 87 28.81 -2.12 8.82
C GLN A 87 30.24 -1.95 8.25
N SER A 88 30.55 -2.59 7.13
CA SER A 88 31.91 -2.74 6.62
C SER A 88 32.39 -1.64 5.68
N LYS A 89 31.70 -0.49 5.57
CA LYS A 89 32.23 0.69 4.87
C LYS A 89 32.04 2.00 5.64
N PRO A 90 32.99 2.94 5.53
CA PRO A 90 33.00 4.18 6.31
C PRO A 90 31.85 5.11 5.91
N GLU A 91 31.27 5.76 6.90
CA GLU A 91 30.71 7.11 6.88
C GLU A 91 30.33 7.71 5.51
N GLY A 92 29.22 7.25 4.91
CA GLY A 92 28.44 8.13 4.05
C GLY A 92 27.90 9.32 4.86
N GLU A 93 27.80 10.50 4.25
CA GLU A 93 27.36 11.72 4.94
C GLU A 93 26.05 11.48 5.73
N PRO A 94 25.96 11.92 7.00
CA PRO A 94 24.77 11.73 7.82
C PRO A 94 23.47 12.19 7.14
N GLY A 95 23.54 13.24 6.33
CA GLY A 95 22.42 13.77 5.54
C GLY A 95 21.88 12.76 4.51
N LEU A 96 22.76 12.10 3.75
CA LEU A 96 22.38 11.09 2.75
C LEU A 96 21.74 9.87 3.41
N LYS A 97 22.31 9.38 4.53
CA LYS A 97 21.73 8.26 5.30
C LYS A 97 20.33 8.58 5.79
N LYS A 98 20.09 9.82 6.26
CA LYS A 98 18.76 10.27 6.71
C LYS A 98 17.75 10.28 5.56
N LYS A 99 18.15 10.76 4.38
CA LYS A 99 17.28 10.77 3.18
C LYS A 99 16.87 9.36 2.75
N PHE A 100 17.81 8.41 2.66
CA PHE A 100 17.49 7.01 2.35
C PHE A 100 16.62 6.34 3.41
N LYS A 101 16.84 6.64 4.69
CA LYS A 101 15.98 6.14 5.78
C LYS A 101 14.55 6.65 5.68
N ALA A 102 14.34 7.88 5.21
CA ALA A 102 13.01 8.48 5.07
C ALA A 102 12.21 7.92 3.87
N LEU A 103 12.87 7.33 2.87
CA LEU A 103 12.17 6.70 1.74
C LEU A 103 11.30 5.52 2.23
N GLN A 104 10.06 5.48 1.78
CA GLN A 104 9.13 4.38 2.03
C GLN A 104 8.99 3.48 0.81
N TYR A 105 9.07 4.06 -0.39
CA TYR A 105 8.93 3.35 -1.65
C TYR A 105 10.05 3.72 -2.61
N ILE A 106 10.35 2.80 -3.53
CA ILE A 106 11.42 2.90 -4.51
C ILE A 106 10.80 2.59 -5.89
N PRO A 107 10.99 3.44 -6.91
CA PRO A 107 10.48 3.16 -8.25
C PRO A 107 11.10 1.88 -8.80
N LEU A 108 10.28 1.05 -9.44
CA LEU A 108 10.68 -0.26 -9.94
C LEU A 108 11.84 -0.13 -10.94
N SER A 109 11.81 0.88 -11.80
CA SER A 109 12.89 1.17 -12.76
C SER A 109 14.25 1.45 -12.12
N LEU A 110 14.30 1.92 -10.86
CA LEU A 110 15.54 2.20 -10.13
C LEU A 110 15.81 1.21 -8.99
N PHE A 111 14.98 0.17 -8.84
CA PHE A 111 15.06 -0.74 -7.70
C PHE A 111 16.39 -1.50 -7.65
N ASP A 112 16.86 -2.02 -8.80
CA ASP A 112 18.16 -2.71 -8.89
C ASP A 112 19.33 -1.77 -8.59
N ASN A 113 19.26 -0.52 -9.07
CA ASN A 113 20.28 0.49 -8.79
C ASN A 113 20.31 0.84 -7.31
N TYR A 114 19.14 0.96 -6.68
CA TYR A 114 19.03 1.14 -5.23
C TYR A 114 19.67 -0.02 -4.46
N LEU A 115 19.43 -1.28 -4.86
CA LEU A 115 20.04 -2.46 -4.23
C LEU A 115 21.57 -2.49 -4.38
N LYS A 116 22.10 -2.12 -5.56
CA LYS A 116 23.55 -1.98 -5.79
C LYS A 116 24.14 -0.84 -4.96
N GLY A 117 23.44 0.30 -4.87
CA GLY A 117 23.87 1.43 -4.08
C GLY A 117 23.95 1.14 -2.58
N ILE A 118 23.03 0.34 -2.05
CA ILE A 118 23.11 -0.17 -0.67
C ILE A 118 24.35 -1.03 -0.44
N LYS A 119 24.75 -1.84 -1.43
CA LYS A 119 25.96 -2.68 -1.37
C LYS A 119 27.26 -1.88 -1.56
N GLY A 120 27.14 -0.59 -1.88
CA GLY A 120 28.27 0.31 -2.09
C GLY A 120 28.93 0.17 -3.45
N ASP A 121 28.18 -0.30 -4.45
CA ASP A 121 28.63 -0.47 -5.83
C ASP A 121 28.31 0.75 -6.71
N ASP A 122 27.39 1.63 -6.29
CA ASP A 122 26.96 2.80 -7.06
C ASP A 122 26.39 3.93 -6.17
N THR A 123 26.42 5.18 -6.63
CA THR A 123 25.82 6.33 -5.93
C THR A 123 24.53 6.75 -6.62
N ILE A 124 23.38 6.45 -6.02
CA ILE A 124 22.08 6.95 -6.47
C ILE A 124 21.69 8.20 -5.67
N ASP A 125 21.18 9.23 -6.34
CA ASP A 125 20.62 10.40 -5.66
C ASP A 125 19.26 10.04 -5.04
N PRO A 126 19.09 10.14 -3.70
CA PRO A 126 17.82 9.90 -3.04
C PRO A 126 16.66 10.75 -3.55
N GLU A 127 16.92 11.93 -4.12
CA GLU A 127 15.86 12.80 -4.66
C GLU A 127 15.20 12.18 -5.89
N LEU A 128 15.92 11.39 -6.70
CA LEU A 128 15.37 10.67 -7.85
C LEU A 128 14.40 9.54 -7.45
N LEU A 129 14.46 9.10 -6.18
CA LEU A 129 13.64 8.02 -5.65
C LEU A 129 12.33 8.53 -5.04
N LYS A 130 12.24 9.85 -4.78
CA LYS A 130 11.06 10.44 -4.15
C LYS A 130 9.98 10.70 -5.18
N HIS A 131 8.74 10.51 -4.74
CA HIS A 131 7.57 10.92 -5.47
C HIS A 131 6.49 11.35 -4.50
N ASP A 132 5.71 12.36 -4.88
CA ASP A 132 4.53 12.81 -4.14
C ASP A 132 3.30 12.12 -4.72
N PHE A 133 2.76 11.15 -4.00
CA PHE A 133 1.59 10.39 -4.42
C PHE A 133 0.26 11.06 -4.07
N GLY A 134 0.29 12.14 -3.29
CA GLY A 134 -0.90 12.80 -2.78
C GLY A 134 -0.76 13.25 -1.34
N GLN A 135 -1.90 13.59 -0.74
CA GLN A 135 -1.93 14.22 0.57
C GLN A 135 -3.09 13.74 1.43
N MET A 136 -2.88 13.78 2.75
CA MET A 136 -3.95 13.63 3.72
C MET A 136 -4.84 14.88 3.71
N THR A 137 -6.15 14.65 3.72
CA THR A 137 -7.19 15.66 3.86
C THR A 137 -8.02 15.35 5.10
N ILE A 138 -8.47 16.37 5.83
CA ILE A 138 -9.31 16.20 7.02
C ILE A 138 -10.63 16.93 6.80
N GLN A 139 -11.74 16.23 7.01
CA GLN A 139 -13.09 16.79 6.98
C GLN A 139 -13.67 16.81 8.39
N THR A 140 -14.16 17.97 8.83
CA THR A 140 -14.97 18.07 10.05
C THR A 140 -16.41 17.73 9.72
N ARG A 141 -17.00 16.81 10.51
CA ARG A 141 -18.39 16.38 10.42
C ARG A 141 -19.06 16.57 11.76
N VAL A 142 -20.39 16.56 11.78
CA VAL A 142 -21.17 16.72 13.01
C VAL A 142 -22.17 15.58 13.11
N ALA A 143 -22.13 14.85 14.22
CA ALA A 143 -23.10 13.83 14.56
C ALA A 143 -24.31 14.52 15.21
N ILE A 144 -25.45 14.49 14.51
CA ILE A 144 -26.72 15.07 14.99
C ILE A 144 -27.68 13.95 15.42
N LYS A 145 -27.72 12.84 14.67
CA LYS A 145 -28.67 11.74 14.91
C LYS A 145 -28.23 10.92 16.13
N GLY A 146 -29.13 10.78 17.12
CA GLY A 146 -28.89 9.99 18.32
C GLY A 146 -28.01 10.67 19.37
N GLN A 147 -27.77 11.98 19.24
CA GLN A 147 -27.03 12.80 20.21
C GLN A 147 -27.97 13.84 20.82
N GLU A 148 -27.86 14.10 22.13
CA GLU A 148 -28.60 15.18 22.79
C GLU A 148 -28.14 16.56 22.31
N GLN A 149 -26.87 16.68 21.93
CA GLN A 149 -26.26 17.88 21.35
C GLN A 149 -25.41 17.51 20.13
N PRO A 150 -25.32 18.38 19.10
CA PRO A 150 -24.48 18.12 17.93
C PRO A 150 -23.01 17.92 18.34
N LEU A 151 -22.43 16.76 17.99
CA LEU A 151 -21.05 16.41 18.36
C LEU A 151 -20.13 16.46 17.13
N PRO A 152 -19.16 17.39 17.04
CA PRO A 152 -18.21 17.43 15.95
C PRO A 152 -17.19 16.28 16.04
N TYR A 153 -16.78 15.76 14.88
CA TYR A 153 -15.70 14.78 14.75
C TYR A 153 -14.94 14.98 13.44
N HIS A 154 -13.72 14.46 13.36
CA HIS A 154 -12.87 14.57 12.19
C HIS A 154 -12.77 13.24 11.45
N VAL A 155 -12.73 13.31 10.11
CA VAL A 155 -12.48 12.17 9.23
C VAL A 155 -11.32 12.53 8.32
N ALA A 156 -10.19 11.85 8.48
CA ALA A 156 -9.06 11.92 7.57
C ALA A 156 -9.26 11.01 6.37
N ALA A 157 -8.79 11.44 5.21
CA ALA A 157 -8.79 10.66 3.98
C ALA A 157 -7.58 11.02 3.12
N TRP A 158 -6.99 10.03 2.46
CA TRP A 158 -5.92 10.22 1.50
C TRP A 158 -6.47 10.61 0.13
N ARG A 159 -6.01 11.73 -0.42
CA ARG A 159 -6.32 12.18 -1.78
C ARG A 159 -5.08 11.97 -2.65
N PHE A 160 -5.17 11.04 -3.59
CA PHE A 160 -4.11 10.82 -4.58
C PHE A 160 -3.95 12.03 -5.51
N ALA A 161 -2.71 12.30 -5.89
CA ALA A 161 -2.37 13.26 -6.94
C ALA A 161 -2.78 12.74 -8.32
N ASP A 162 -2.76 13.61 -9.33
CA ASP A 162 -3.12 13.23 -10.69
C ASP A 162 -2.21 12.11 -11.22
N HIS A 163 -2.82 11.10 -11.83
CA HIS A 163 -2.15 9.90 -12.35
C HIS A 163 -1.45 9.03 -11.30
N CYS A 164 -1.76 9.25 -10.01
CA CYS A 164 -1.34 8.38 -8.92
C CYS A 164 -2.50 7.50 -8.46
N GLY A 165 -2.16 6.31 -8.01
CA GLY A 165 -3.13 5.37 -7.43
C GLY A 165 -2.42 4.24 -6.71
N LEU A 166 -3.14 3.16 -6.46
CA LEU A 166 -2.57 1.95 -5.89
C LEU A 166 -2.67 0.78 -6.87
N TYR A 167 -1.72 -0.12 -6.84
CA TYR A 167 -1.79 -1.39 -7.54
C TYR A 167 -1.60 -2.55 -6.57
N LEU A 168 -2.16 -3.70 -6.89
CA LEU A 168 -1.89 -4.94 -6.16
C LEU A 168 -1.45 -6.04 -7.11
N ILE A 169 -0.65 -6.96 -6.58
CA ILE A 169 -0.21 -8.16 -7.28
C ILE A 169 -1.01 -9.33 -6.74
N VAL A 170 -1.62 -10.10 -7.64
CA VAL A 170 -2.33 -11.33 -7.32
C VAL A 170 -1.58 -12.50 -7.95
N ARG A 171 -1.02 -13.35 -7.10
CA ARG A 171 -0.49 -14.66 -7.50
C ARG A 171 -1.64 -15.65 -7.52
N TYR A 172 -1.71 -16.46 -8.57
CA TYR A 172 -2.67 -17.55 -8.66
C TYR A 172 -2.00 -18.82 -9.19
N GLU A 173 -2.45 -19.96 -8.68
CA GLU A 173 -1.98 -21.28 -9.12
C GLU A 173 -2.52 -21.62 -10.52
N ASN A 174 -3.83 -21.44 -10.70
CA ASN A 174 -4.60 -21.79 -11.89
C ASN A 174 -5.79 -20.82 -12.10
N GLN A 175 -6.46 -20.92 -13.25
CA GLN A 175 -7.57 -20.02 -13.61
C GLN A 175 -8.78 -20.12 -12.68
N GLN A 176 -9.06 -21.31 -12.12
CA GLN A 176 -10.15 -21.49 -11.16
C GLN A 176 -9.89 -20.71 -9.88
N ALA A 177 -8.66 -20.75 -9.36
CA ALA A 177 -8.27 -19.95 -8.20
C ALA A 177 -8.45 -18.45 -8.50
N LEU A 178 -8.02 -17.98 -9.67
CA LEU A 178 -8.16 -16.57 -10.05
C LEU A 178 -9.63 -16.10 -10.11
N GLN A 179 -10.56 -16.95 -10.54
CA GLN A 179 -11.99 -16.61 -10.61
C GLN A 179 -12.59 -16.29 -9.23
N LEU A 180 -12.02 -16.83 -8.15
CA LEU A 180 -12.41 -16.49 -6.78
C LEU A 180 -12.05 -15.05 -6.41
N PHE A 181 -11.06 -14.45 -7.10
CA PHE A 181 -10.58 -13.10 -6.83
C PHE A 181 -11.39 -12.00 -7.54
N GLY A 182 -11.86 -12.26 -8.77
CA GLY A 182 -12.35 -11.23 -9.68
C GLY A 182 -13.65 -11.56 -10.42
N SER A 183 -14.57 -12.29 -9.77
CA SER A 183 -15.94 -12.46 -10.29
C SER A 183 -16.85 -11.31 -9.90
#